data_AF-A0A4Y2GFS5-F1
#
_entry.id   AF-A0A4Y2GFS5-F1
#
_cell.length_a   1.000
_cell.length_b   1.000
_cell.length_c   1.000
_cell.angle_alpha   90.00
_cell.angle_beta   90.00
_cell.angle_gamma   90.00
#
_symmetry.space_group_name_H-M   'P 1'
#
loop_
_entity.id
_entity.type
_entity.pdbx_description
1 polymer ?
#
loop_
_entity_poly.entity_id
_entity_poly.type
_entity_poly.pdbx_seq_one_letter_code
_entity_poly.pdbx_strand_id
1 'polypeptide(L)'
;MIAIDMALNFVLEHQLIGEIWILSDNRSVVQYLDNWEDVSDRRGIDIFKKLRTLCNSCVLHLQWIPSRVNLKYNDIAESLAKEGTAMPQAYVEPLTYLELYSRRKALVNISWRHPPAYS
;
A
#
# COMPACT_ATOMS: atom_id res chain seq x y z
N MET A 1 8.32 -0.17 -1.86
CA MET A 1 8.01 -0.70 -3.21
C MET A 1 6.95 -1.79 -3.23
N ILE A 2 7.09 -2.90 -2.48
CA ILE A 2 6.08 -3.99 -2.49
C ILE A 2 4.69 -3.50 -2.05
N ALA A 3 4.61 -2.70 -0.97
CA ALA A 3 3.34 -2.15 -0.49
C ALA A 3 2.65 -1.25 -1.54
N ILE A 4 3.42 -0.46 -2.28
CA ILE A 4 2.92 0.40 -3.36
C ILE A 4 2.37 -0.47 -4.49
N ASP A 5 3.15 -1.46 -4.95
CA ASP A 5 2.74 -2.38 -6.01
C ASP A 5 1.41 -3.09 -5.70
N MET A 6 1.27 -3.60 -4.48
CA MET A 6 0.03 -4.23 -4.01
C MET A 6 -1.14 -3.24 -3.94
N ALA A 7 -0.91 -2.03 -3.43
CA ALA A 7 -1.95 -1.01 -3.35
C ALA A 7 -2.44 -0.62 -4.76
N LEU A 8 -1.54 -0.45 -5.73
CA LEU A 8 -1.89 -0.12 -7.10
C LEU A 8 -2.69 -1.23 -7.79
N ASN A 9 -2.33 -2.50 -7.57
CA ASN A 9 -3.14 -3.62 -8.06
C ASN A 9 -4.57 -3.56 -7.52
N PHE A 10 -4.73 -3.32 -6.21
CA PHE A 10 -6.05 -3.21 -5.60
C PHE A 10 -6.89 -2.08 -6.20
N VAL A 11 -6.29 -0.90 -6.36
CA VAL A 11 -6.98 0.28 -6.95
C VAL A 11 -7.41 0.01 -8.39
N LEU A 12 -6.55 -0.61 -9.20
CA LEU A 12 -6.85 -0.97 -10.59
C LEU A 12 -7.95 -2.03 -10.70
N GLU A 13 -7.89 -3.09 -9.87
CA GLU A 13 -8.89 -4.17 -9.84
C GLU A 13 -10.28 -3.64 -9.47
N HIS A 14 -10.35 -2.68 -8.54
CA HIS A 14 -11.61 -2.15 -8.03
C HIS A 14 -12.07 -0.89 -8.76
N GLN A 15 -11.36 -0.47 -9.81
CA GLN A 15 -11.64 0.72 -10.62
C GLN A 15 -11.99 1.95 -9.76
N LEU A 16 -11.19 2.21 -8.72
CA LEU A 16 -11.44 3.37 -7.89
C LEU A 16 -11.14 4.63 -8.73
N ILE A 17 -12.18 5.41 -9.04
CA ILE A 17 -12.09 6.65 -9.81
C ILE A 17 -12.05 7.83 -8.83
N GLY A 18 -11.11 8.75 -9.06
CA GLY A 18 -11.03 9.98 -8.28
C GLY A 18 -9.59 10.47 -8.09
N GLU A 19 -9.26 10.85 -6.87
CA GLU A 19 -7.96 11.39 -6.49
C GLU A 19 -7.23 10.39 -5.58
N ILE A 20 -5.98 10.06 -5.91
CA ILE A 20 -5.16 9.09 -5.19
C ILE A 20 -3.94 9.81 -4.62
N TRP A 21 -3.78 9.73 -3.30
CA TRP A 21 -2.62 10.26 -2.60
C TRP A 21 -1.70 9.12 -2.15
N ILE A 22 -0.49 9.09 -2.71
CA ILE A 22 0.60 8.23 -2.25
C ILE A 22 1.48 9.05 -1.31
N LEU A 23 1.36 8.76 -0.02
CA LEU A 23 2.15 9.38 1.03
C LEU A 23 3.23 8.39 1.48
N SER A 24 4.49 8.83 1.52
CA SER A 24 5.57 8.02 2.05
C SER A 24 6.52 8.85 2.90
N ASP A 25 6.87 8.32 4.07
CA ASP A 25 7.90 8.89 4.94
C ASP A 25 9.32 8.46 4.55
N ASN A 26 9.43 7.47 3.68
CA ASN A 26 10.69 6.99 3.16
C ASN A 26 11.13 7.82 1.95
N ARG A 27 12.13 8.68 2.18
CA ARG A 27 12.70 9.56 1.14
C ARG A 27 13.19 8.78 -0.08
N SER A 28 13.76 7.59 0.10
CA SER A 28 14.25 6.77 -1.01
C SER A 28 13.13 6.26 -1.90
N VAL A 29 11.95 5.98 -1.33
CA VAL A 29 10.77 5.56 -2.10
C VAL A 29 10.24 6.71 -2.94
N VAL A 30 10.17 7.91 -2.36
CA VAL A 30 9.73 9.11 -3.09
C VAL A 30 10.71 9.42 -4.20
N GLN A 31 12.01 9.43 -3.92
CA GLN A 31 13.05 9.65 -4.94
C GLN A 31 13.04 8.59 -6.04
N TYR A 32 12.79 7.32 -5.71
CA TYR A 32 12.70 6.25 -6.70
C TYR A 32 11.50 6.46 -7.66
N LEU A 33 10.39 6.96 -7.15
CA LEU A 33 9.21 7.26 -7.97
C LEU A 33 9.36 8.58 -8.75
N ASP A 34 10.11 9.54 -8.21
CA ASP A 34 10.40 10.83 -8.85
C ASP A 34 11.41 10.67 -10.00
N ASN A 35 12.50 9.91 -9.76
CA ASN A 35 13.55 9.60 -10.74
C ASN A 35 13.23 8.33 -11.54
N TRP A 36 12.01 8.23 -12.05
CA TRP A 36 11.52 7.02 -12.70
C TRP A 36 12.24 6.66 -14.00
N GLU A 37 12.83 7.64 -14.69
CA GLU A 37 13.55 7.43 -15.96
C GLU A 37 14.78 6.52 -15.78
N ASP A 38 15.37 6.51 -14.58
CA ASP A 38 16.51 5.67 -14.25
C ASP A 38 16.12 4.25 -13.80
N VAL A 39 14.81 3.98 -13.67
CA VAL A 39 14.31 2.70 -13.18
C VAL A 39 14.26 1.67 -14.31
N SER A 40 15.20 0.73 -14.27
CA SER A 40 15.34 -0.35 -15.25
C SER A 40 14.86 -1.72 -14.74
N ASP A 41 14.57 -1.85 -13.45
CA ASP A 41 14.14 -3.13 -12.88
C ASP A 41 12.68 -3.45 -13.25
N ARG A 42 12.39 -4.75 -13.41
CA ARG A 42 11.09 -5.24 -13.87
C ARG A 42 9.93 -4.79 -12.98
N ARG A 43 10.13 -4.70 -11.66
CA ARG A 43 9.09 -4.33 -10.71
C ARG A 43 8.81 -2.83 -10.79
N GLY A 44 9.86 -2.03 -10.87
CA GLY A 44 9.74 -0.60 -11.13
C GLY A 44 8.94 -0.31 -12.39
N ILE A 45 9.31 -0.91 -13.51
CA ILE A 45 8.59 -0.76 -14.79
C ILE A 45 7.11 -1.13 -14.66
N ASP A 46 6.78 -2.21 -13.94
CA ASP A 46 5.39 -2.64 -13.73
C ASP A 46 4.59 -1.64 -12.88
N ILE A 47 5.19 -1.13 -11.80
CA ILE A 47 4.60 -0.07 -10.97
C ILE A 47 4.32 1.17 -11.82
N PHE A 48 5.25 1.60 -12.67
CA PHE A 48 5.04 2.75 -13.55
C PHE A 48 3.93 2.53 -14.57
N LYS A 49 3.82 1.34 -15.15
CA LYS A 49 2.70 1.00 -16.04
C LYS A 49 1.36 1.09 -15.33
N LYS A 50 1.28 0.67 -14.07
CA LYS A 50 0.07 0.77 -13.23
C LYS A 50 -0.27 2.22 -12.93
N LEU A 51 0.72 3.01 -12.49
CA LEU A 51 0.55 4.45 -12.24
C LEU A 51 0.07 5.18 -13.51
N ARG A 52 0.69 4.90 -14.66
CA ARG A 52 0.29 5.48 -15.95
C ARG A 52 -1.15 5.11 -16.33
N THR A 53 -1.55 3.87 -16.09
CA THR A 53 -2.93 3.43 -16.30
C THR A 53 -3.90 4.20 -15.41
N LEU A 54 -3.56 4.40 -14.14
CA LEU A 54 -4.36 5.17 -13.19
C LEU A 54 -4.43 6.65 -13.55
N CYS A 55 -3.35 7.25 -14.05
CA CYS A 55 -3.38 8.65 -14.50
C CYS A 55 -4.37 8.91 -15.66
N ASN A 56 -4.81 7.87 -16.37
CA ASN A 56 -5.85 8.02 -17.40
C ASN A 56 -7.25 8.20 -16.80
N SER A 57 -7.46 7.82 -15.53
CA SER A 57 -8.77 7.83 -14.87
C SER A 57 -8.79 8.58 -13.53
N CYS A 58 -7.64 8.88 -12.96
CA CYS A 58 -7.47 9.45 -11.62
C CYS A 58 -6.39 10.54 -11.60
N VAL A 59 -6.53 11.48 -10.65
CA VAL A 59 -5.45 12.42 -10.33
C VAL A 59 -4.55 11.76 -9.29
N LEU A 60 -3.25 11.67 -9.57
CA LEU A 60 -2.27 11.05 -8.69
C LEU A 60 -1.39 12.12 -8.03
N HIS A 61 -1.32 12.09 -6.71
CA HIS A 61 -0.42 12.92 -5.91
C HIS A 61 0.60 12.04 -5.19
N LEU A 62 1.89 12.35 -5.38
CA LEU A 62 2.99 11.74 -4.63
C LEU A 62 3.55 12.78 -3.66
N GLN A 63 3.60 12.46 -2.37
CA GLN A 63 4.12 13.38 -1.36
C GLN A 63 4.99 12.66 -0.33
N TRP A 64 6.15 13.27 -0.08
CA TRP A 64 6.97 12.89 1.07
C TRP A 64 6.40 13.51 2.35
N ILE A 65 6.26 12.69 3.39
CA ILE A 65 5.82 13.14 4.72
C ILE A 65 6.92 12.91 5.76
N PRO A 66 7.15 13.83 6.71
CA PRO A 66 8.08 13.54 7.81
C PRO A 66 7.50 12.44 8.72
N SER A 67 8.30 11.43 9.10
CA SER A 67 7.85 10.24 9.87
C SER A 67 7.28 10.53 11.26
N ARG A 68 7.29 11.79 11.71
CA ARG A 68 6.81 12.24 13.03
C ARG A 68 5.60 13.17 12.95
N VAL A 69 5.05 13.41 11.76
CA VAL A 69 3.75 14.07 11.66
C VAL A 69 2.71 13.05 12.09
N ASN A 70 1.93 13.39 13.12
CA ASN A 70 0.95 12.54 13.83
C ASN A 70 -0.26 12.20 12.94
N LEU A 71 0.00 11.66 11.75
CA LEU A 71 -0.98 11.11 10.84
C LEU A 71 -1.26 9.70 11.34
N LYS A 72 -2.42 9.54 12.02
CA LYS A 72 -2.93 8.26 12.53
C LYS A 72 -2.78 7.10 11.52
N TYR A 73 -2.82 7.40 10.23
CA TYR A 73 -2.67 6.42 9.15
C TYR A 73 -1.22 5.93 8.93
N ASN A 74 -0.21 6.74 9.22
CA ASN A 74 1.20 6.32 9.10
C ASN A 74 1.55 5.30 10.19
N ASP A 75 1.10 5.53 11.44
CA ASP A 75 1.29 4.60 12.55
C ASP A 75 0.62 3.24 12.27
N ILE A 76 -0.57 3.26 11.66
CA ILE A 76 -1.26 2.04 11.22
C ILE A 76 -0.45 1.32 10.14
N ALA A 77 0.04 2.05 9.13
CA ALA A 77 0.85 1.47 8.06
C ALA A 77 2.16 0.87 8.61
N GLU A 78 2.82 1.55 9.55
CA GLU A 78 4.03 1.07 10.23
C GLU A 78 3.75 -0.19 11.06
N SER A 79 2.66 -0.19 11.84
CA SER A 79 2.22 -1.36 12.60
C SER A 79 1.93 -2.56 11.69
N LEU A 80 1.24 -2.35 10.57
CA LEU A 80 0.94 -3.39 9.58
C LEU A 80 2.21 -3.90 8.89
N ALA A 81 3.19 -3.03 8.65
CA ALA A 81 4.48 -3.43 8.10
C ALA A 81 5.25 -4.32 9.10
N LYS A 82 5.29 -3.95 10.37
CA LYS A 82 5.90 -4.75 11.45
C LYS A 82 5.24 -6.11 11.60
N GLU A 83 3.91 -6.16 11.60
CA GLU A 83 3.14 -7.42 11.62
C GLU A 83 3.48 -8.31 10.41
N GLY A 84 3.54 -7.71 9.21
CA GLY A 84 3.91 -8.43 7.99
C GLY A 84 5.35 -8.98 8.00
N THR A 85 6.29 -8.30 8.66
CA THR A 85 7.68 -8.78 8.81
C THR A 85 7.85 -9.84 9.90
N ALA A 86 6.95 -9.87 10.90
CA ALA A 86 7.01 -10.82 12.01
C ALA A 86 6.40 -12.19 11.65
N MET A 87 5.59 -12.28 10.59
CA MET A 87 5.08 -13.56 10.09
C MET A 87 6.20 -14.37 9.42
N PRO A 88 6.51 -15.60 9.88
CA PRO A 88 7.48 -16.45 9.22
C PRO A 88 7.07 -16.74 7.78
N GLN A 89 7.97 -16.47 6.83
CA GLN A 89 7.79 -16.75 5.40
C GLN A 89 7.57 -18.25 5.10
N ALA A 90 7.84 -19.12 6.08
CA ALA A 90 7.84 -20.56 5.99
C ALA A 90 6.44 -21.24 6.04
N TYR A 91 5.36 -20.48 6.24
CA TYR A 91 3.98 -21.04 6.24
C TYR A 91 3.09 -20.51 5.11
N VAL A 92 3.70 -20.00 4.04
CA VAL A 92 2.96 -19.62 2.82
C VAL A 92 3.10 -20.76 1.82
N GLU A 93 2.36 -21.84 2.07
CA GLU A 93 1.69 -22.56 0.97
C GLU A 93 1.07 -21.48 0.06
N PRO A 94 1.08 -21.64 -1.28
CA PRO A 94 0.53 -20.66 -2.22
C PRO A 94 -1.00 -20.61 -2.12
N LEU A 95 -1.50 -20.23 -0.95
CA LEU A 95 -2.85 -19.81 -0.73
C LEU A 95 -3.06 -18.60 -1.64
N THR A 96 -4.06 -18.72 -2.50
CA THR A 96 -4.30 -17.74 -3.56
C THR A 96 -4.56 -16.40 -2.90
N TYR A 97 -4.20 -15.28 -3.54
CA TYR A 97 -4.39 -13.92 -3.02
C TYR A 97 -5.79 -13.68 -2.39
N LEU A 98 -6.83 -14.31 -2.94
CA LEU A 98 -8.20 -14.33 -2.42
C LEU A 98 -8.34 -14.91 -1.01
N GLU A 99 -7.58 -15.95 -0.66
CA GLU A 99 -7.61 -16.58 0.67
C GLU A 99 -6.90 -15.70 1.70
N LEU A 100 -5.80 -15.05 1.32
CA LEU A 100 -5.12 -14.06 2.17
C LEU A 100 -5.99 -12.83 2.40
N TYR A 101 -6.63 -12.31 1.35
CA TYR A 101 -7.58 -11.20 1.45
C TYR A 101 -8.78 -11.58 2.33
N SER A 102 -9.34 -12.78 2.17
CA SER A 102 -10.47 -13.25 2.96
C SER A 102 -10.11 -13.42 4.44
N ARG A 103 -8.93 -13.97 4.75
CA ARG A 103 -8.42 -14.07 6.13
C ARG A 103 -8.18 -12.71 6.76
N ARG A 104 -7.53 -11.78 6.04
CA ARG A 104 -7.34 -10.39 6.52
C ARG A 104 -8.67 -9.67 6.71
N LYS A 105 -9.59 -9.75 5.74
CA LYS A 105 -10.93 -9.16 5.83
C LYS A 105 -11.68 -9.69 7.04
N ALA A 106 -11.57 -10.99 7.34
CA ALA A 106 -12.17 -11.57 8.53
C ALA A 106 -11.55 -11.04 9.83
N LEU A 107 -10.22 -10.94 9.92
CA LEU A 107 -9.51 -10.37 11.08
C LEU A 107 -9.88 -8.90 11.32
N VAL A 108 -9.85 -8.12 10.25
CA VAL A 108 -10.23 -6.71 10.22
C VAL A 108 -11.69 -6.57 10.68
N ASN A 109 -12.62 -7.37 10.13
CA ASN A 109 -14.05 -7.35 10.53
C ASN A 109 -14.30 -7.73 12.01
N ILE A 110 -13.40 -8.48 12.65
CA ILE A 110 -13.46 -8.74 14.10
C ILE A 110 -13.02 -7.50 14.89
N SER A 111 -11.97 -6.81 14.45
CA SER A 111 -11.50 -5.56 15.06
C SER A 111 -12.47 -4.39 14.90
N TRP A 112 -13.32 -4.36 13.87
CA TRP A 112 -14.29 -3.29 13.62
C TRP A 112 -15.68 -3.50 14.25
N ARG A 113 -15.93 -4.63 14.93
CA ARG A 113 -17.20 -4.86 15.65
C ARG A 113 -17.28 -4.18 17.02
N HIS A 114 -16.19 -3.58 17.47
CA HIS A 114 -16.17 -2.81 18.72
C HIS A 114 -16.08 -1.31 18.39
N PRO A 115 -17.10 -0.50 18.71
CA PRO A 115 -16.93 0.94 18.64
C PRO A 115 -15.80 1.35 19.59
N PRO A 116 -14.99 2.36 19.23
CA PRO A 116 -13.98 2.87 20.14
C PRO A 116 -14.69 3.30 21.44
N ALA A 117 -14.26 2.70 22.56
CA ALA A 117 -14.63 3.21 23.86
C ALA A 117 -13.94 4.57 24.01
N TYR A 118 -14.72 5.64 23.98
CA TYR A 118 -14.25 6.96 24.37
C TYR A 118 -14.12 6.96 25.90
N SER A 119 -12.89 7.21 26.37
CA SER A 119 -12.59 7.68 27.72
C SER A 119 -11.91 9.04 27.60
#